data_AF-A0A3P1WH41-F1
#
_entry.id   AF-A0A3P1WH41-F1
#
_cell.length_a   1.000
_cell.length_b   1.000
_cell.length_c   1.000
_cell.angle_alpha   90.00
_cell.angle_beta   90.00
_cell.angle_gamma   90.00
#
_symmetry.space_group_name_H-M   'P 1'
#
loop_
_entity.id
_entity.type
_entity.pdbx_description
1 polymer ?
#
loop_
_entity_poly.entity_id
_entity_poly.type
_entity_poly.pdbx_seq_one_letter_code
_entity_poly.pdbx_strand_id
1 'polypeptide(L)' 'MSNDTPFDALWQRMLARGWTPVSESRLDDWLTQAP' A
#
# COMPACT_ATOMS: atom_id res chain seq x y z
N MET A 1 -21.21 -8.80 6.24
CA MET A 1 -19.73 -8.81 6.19
C MET A 1 -19.28 -7.37 6.14
N SER A 2 -19.25 -6.72 7.31
CA SER A 2 -18.81 -5.33 7.44
C SER A 2 -17.31 -5.37 7.69
N ASN A 3 -16.52 -5.09 6.66
CA ASN A 3 -15.09 -4.79 6.81
C ASN A 3 -14.95 -3.39 7.46
N ASP A 4 -15.52 -3.20 8.64
CA ASP A 4 -15.50 -1.93 9.38
C ASP A 4 -14.25 -1.83 10.26
N THR A 5 -13.09 -2.23 9.73
CA THR A 5 -11.85 -1.70 10.28
C THR A 5 -11.52 -0.44 9.48
N PRO A 6 -11.31 0.71 10.16
CA PRO A 6 -11.01 1.95 9.47
C PRO A 6 -9.70 1.87 8.66
N PHE A 7 -8.81 0.97 9.06
CA PHE A 7 -7.56 0.69 8.35
C PHE A 7 -7.82 0.03 7.00
N ASP A 8 -8.64 -1.03 6.93
CA ASP A 8 -8.89 -1.74 5.66
C ASP A 8 -9.56 -0.81 4.64
N ALA A 9 -10.51 0.01 5.08
CA ALA A 9 -11.16 1.00 4.22
C ALA A 9 -10.16 2.05 3.68
N LEU A 10 -9.23 2.52 4.51
CA LEU A 10 -8.17 3.44 4.09
C LEU A 10 -7.18 2.76 3.13
N TRP A 11 -6.76 1.55 3.46
CA TRP A 11 -5.84 0.75 2.67
C TRP A 11 -6.37 0.49 1.27
N GLN A 12 -7.64 0.07 1.15
CA GLN A 12 -8.30 -0.11 -0.15
C GLN A 12 -8.36 1.20 -0.95
N ARG A 13 -8.55 2.35 -0.31
CA ARG A 13 -8.52 3.67 -0.99
C ARG A 13 -7.13 4.07 -1.47
N MET A 14 -6.07 3.68 -0.77
CA MET A 14 -4.69 3.92 -1.20
C MET A 14 -4.35 3.05 -2.43
N LEU A 15 -4.73 1.77 -2.39
CA LEU A 15 -4.56 0.85 -3.52
C LEU A 15 -5.37 1.31 -4.75
N ALA A 16 -6.61 1.78 -4.57
CA ALA A 16 -7.43 2.32 -5.65
C ALA A 16 -6.85 3.59 -6.30
N ARG A 17 -6.00 4.33 -5.57
CA ARG A 17 -5.24 5.49 -6.09
C ARG A 17 -3.94 5.09 -6.81
N GLY A 18 -3.63 3.79 -6.88
CA GLY A 18 -2.40 3.28 -7.50
C GLY A 18 -1.19 3.35 -6.58
N TRP A 19 -1.37 3.48 -5.26
CA TRP A 19 -0.25 3.40 -4.33
C TRP A 19 0.23 1.95 -4.23
N THR A 20 1.53 1.74 -4.36
CA THR A 20 2.13 0.41 -4.29
C THR A 20 2.43 0.04 -2.84
N PRO A 21 1.92 -1.09 -2.34
CA PRO A 21 2.27 -1.57 -1.01
C PRO A 21 3.71 -2.12 -1.03
N VAL A 22 4.54 -1.64 -0.11
CA VAL A 22 5.95 -2.03 -0.02
C VAL A 22 6.24 -2.50 1.40
N SER A 23 6.87 -3.66 1.51
CA SER A 23 7.38 -4.20 2.77
C SER A 23 8.77 -3.62 3.05
N GLU A 24 9.15 -3.49 4.33
CA GLU A 24 10.45 -2.95 4.76
C GLU A 24 11.63 -3.56 3.99
N SER A 25 11.67 -4.90 3.87
CA SER A 25 12.73 -5.64 3.16
C SER A 25 12.84 -5.34 1.66
N ARG A 26 11.80 -4.74 1.06
CA ARG A 26 11.75 -4.39 -0.36
C ARG A 26 11.72 -2.88 -0.58
N LEU A 27 11.83 -2.09 0.49
CA LEU A 27 11.77 -0.63 0.39
C LEU A 27 12.98 -0.08 -0.36
N ASP A 28 14.17 -0.57 -0.03
CA ASP A 28 15.42 -0.16 -0.69
C ASP A 28 15.41 -0.57 -2.18
N ASP A 29 14.98 -1.80 -2.49
CA ASP A 29 14.82 -2.28 -3.87
C ASP A 29 13.79 -1.46 -4.65
N TRP A 30 12.70 -1.04 -4.01
CA TRP A 30 11.68 -0.20 -4.64
C TRP A 30 12.19 1.22 -4.90
N LEU A 31 12.94 1.81 -3.96
CA LEU A 31 13.54 3.13 -4.11
C LEU A 31 14.58 3.17 -5.24
N THR A 32 15.37 2.11 -5.40
CA THR A 32 16.37 2.02 -6.47
C THR A 32 15.76 1.79 -7.87
N GLN A 33 14.50 1.37 -7.94
CA GLN A 33 13.76 1.13 -9.19
C GLN A 33 12.88 2.32 -9.61
N ALA A 34 12.74 3.35 -8.76
CA ALA A 34 12.04 4.57 -9.12
C ALA A 34 12.87 5.34 -10.18
N PRO A 35 12.25 5.78 -11.30
CA PRO A 35 12.95 6.44 -12.40
C PRO A 35 13.57 7.78 -12.02
#